data_AF-A0A2N9N037-F1
#
_entry.id   AF-A0A2N9N037-F1
#
_cell.length_a   1.000
_cell.length_b   1.000
_cell.length_c   1.000
_cell.angle_alpha   90.00
_cell.angle_beta   90.00
_cell.angle_gamma   90.00
#
_symmetry.space_group_name_H-M   'P 1'
#
loop_
_entity.id
_entity.type
_entity.pdbx_description
1 polymer ?
#
loop_
_entity_poly.entity_id
_entity_poly.type
_entity_poly.pdbx_seq_one_letter_code
_entity_poly.pdbx_strand_id
1 'polypeptide(L)'
;MLPNQLTPASFAGYPPQARQLATKQIALLQRFPLAFLPLLLRELIVYDWKFPSERADLGRQFTYLQALPASALQAAMAAFAQLRLPRELEQTDWVNAPAIFSEQLSAHLWTTHQIEIFRAAAVDYVRKVTASAPDPALPTHRLGIAIIGQGVARNDYRLFRKLRPQGMYFPQVKHTGGVQALLAAAAARAKAHSVPYGHWYIDGGAALAVPESVTRISYQALSAPRAAIQSRMQKTYEAAVFDPEAFRTMLARMKPEDAGLDAGADEVLNRFQLSLLTEGSGTQVFAAPSP
;
A
#
# COMPACT_ATOMS: atom_id res chain seq x y z
N MET A 1 26.21 5.33 -0.82
CA MET A 1 26.00 6.35 -1.88
C MET A 1 25.28 7.52 -1.26
N LEU A 2 25.61 8.78 -1.58
CA LEU A 2 24.91 9.96 -1.06
C LEU A 2 23.84 10.45 -2.06
N PRO A 3 22.78 11.16 -1.60
CA PRO A 3 21.74 11.68 -2.49
C PRO A 3 22.25 12.47 -3.71
N ASN A 4 23.25 13.33 -3.52
CA ASN A 4 23.86 14.12 -4.59
C ASN A 4 24.64 13.29 -5.63
N GLN A 5 24.85 12.00 -5.40
CA GLN A 5 25.52 11.07 -6.31
C GLN A 5 24.53 10.24 -7.15
N LEU A 6 23.22 10.46 -7.00
CA LEU A 6 22.22 9.75 -7.80
C LEU A 6 22.44 9.99 -9.29
N THR A 7 22.34 8.92 -10.08
CA THR A 7 22.36 8.96 -11.55
C THR A 7 21.12 8.24 -12.09
N PRO A 8 20.75 8.40 -13.38
CA PRO A 8 19.68 7.61 -13.97
C PRO A 8 19.89 6.09 -13.81
N ALA A 9 21.15 5.65 -13.85
CA ALA A 9 21.51 4.24 -13.64
C ALA A 9 21.22 3.74 -12.21
N SER A 10 21.16 4.62 -11.21
CA SER A 10 20.79 4.25 -9.84
C SER A 10 19.39 3.63 -9.76
N PHE A 11 18.51 3.91 -10.72
CA PHE A 11 17.13 3.41 -10.76
C PHE A 11 16.93 2.28 -11.77
N ALA A 12 18.00 1.62 -12.22
CA ALA A 12 17.92 0.57 -13.24
C ALA A 12 17.01 -0.61 -12.83
N GLY A 13 16.95 -0.93 -11.53
CA GLY A 13 16.10 -1.98 -10.97
C GLY A 13 14.64 -1.57 -10.72
N TYR A 14 14.27 -0.31 -10.97
CA TYR A 14 12.91 0.16 -10.75
C TYR A 14 11.98 -0.29 -11.88
N PRO A 15 10.68 -0.50 -11.61
CA PRO A 15 9.67 -0.71 -12.64
C PRO A 15 9.62 0.44 -13.67
N PRO A 16 9.07 0.23 -14.88
CA PRO A 16 9.18 1.18 -15.98
C PRO A 16 8.70 2.62 -15.65
N GLN A 17 7.51 2.78 -15.08
CA GLN A 17 6.96 4.12 -14.77
C GLN A 17 7.67 4.73 -13.56
N ALA A 18 7.95 3.94 -12.52
CA ALA A 18 8.75 4.33 -11.36
C ALA A 18 10.12 4.87 -11.78
N ARG A 19 10.84 4.14 -12.64
CA ARG A 19 12.15 4.50 -13.19
C ARG A 19 12.09 5.79 -14.00
N GLN A 20 11.07 5.92 -14.86
CA GLN A 20 10.87 7.13 -15.65
C GLN A 20 10.63 8.35 -14.74
N LEU A 21 9.78 8.22 -13.73
CA LEU A 21 9.50 9.28 -12.78
C LEU A 21 10.74 9.63 -11.94
N ALA A 22 11.46 8.64 -11.41
CA ALA A 22 12.70 8.85 -10.65
C ALA A 22 13.76 9.58 -11.47
N THR A 23 13.98 9.14 -12.72
CA THR A 23 14.95 9.73 -13.65
C THR A 23 14.58 11.16 -14.00
N LYS A 24 13.29 11.43 -14.25
CA LYS A 24 12.79 12.78 -14.51
C LYS A 24 13.01 13.71 -13.32
N GLN A 25 12.94 13.19 -12.10
CA GLN A 25 13.03 13.96 -10.86
C GLN A 25 14.44 14.01 -10.26
N ILE A 26 15.46 13.49 -10.95
CA ILE A 26 16.78 13.25 -10.34
C ILE A 26 17.40 14.50 -9.72
N ALA A 27 17.31 15.65 -10.39
CA ALA A 27 17.84 16.92 -9.89
C ALA A 27 17.14 17.38 -8.60
N LEU A 28 15.85 17.06 -8.44
CA LEU A 28 15.13 17.30 -7.19
C LEU A 28 15.56 16.30 -6.11
N LEU A 29 15.61 15.01 -6.44
CA LEU A 29 15.98 13.94 -5.50
C LEU A 29 17.40 14.15 -4.91
N GLN A 30 18.35 14.62 -5.71
CA GLN A 30 19.72 14.92 -5.29
C GLN A 30 19.82 16.00 -4.20
N ARG A 31 18.76 16.80 -4.02
CA ARG A 31 18.71 17.92 -3.04
C ARG A 31 18.10 17.51 -1.71
N PHE A 32 17.58 16.28 -1.59
CA PHE A 32 16.93 15.82 -0.37
C PHE A 32 17.93 15.22 0.63
N PRO A 33 17.68 15.40 1.95
CA PRO A 33 18.49 14.75 2.97
C PRO A 33 18.24 13.24 2.96
N LEU A 34 19.28 12.48 3.31
CA LEU A 34 19.22 11.02 3.33
C LEU A 34 18.19 10.49 4.35
N ALA A 35 17.87 11.24 5.41
CA ALA A 35 16.84 10.85 6.37
C ALA A 35 15.40 10.92 5.82
N PHE A 36 15.20 11.60 4.68
CA PHE A 36 13.88 11.75 4.04
C PHE A 36 13.77 10.96 2.73
N LEU A 37 14.79 11.04 1.88
CA LEU A 37 14.74 10.53 0.51
C LEU A 37 14.32 9.05 0.39
N PRO A 38 14.84 8.11 1.21
CA PRO A 38 14.42 6.71 1.15
C PRO A 38 12.94 6.50 1.47
N LEU A 39 12.32 7.36 2.28
CA LEU A 39 10.87 7.29 2.55
C LEU A 39 10.08 7.55 1.27
N LEU A 40 10.50 8.57 0.50
CA LEU A 40 9.90 8.89 -0.79
C LEU A 40 10.18 7.79 -1.82
N LEU A 41 11.41 7.26 -1.84
CA LEU A 41 11.77 6.16 -2.75
C LEU A 41 11.02 4.86 -2.44
N ARG A 42 10.65 4.61 -1.18
CA ARG A 42 9.80 3.48 -0.80
C ARG A 42 8.43 3.54 -1.48
N GLU A 43 7.87 4.73 -1.62
CA GLU A 43 6.61 4.92 -2.34
C GLU A 43 6.81 4.89 -3.87
N LEU A 44 7.96 5.38 -4.34
CA LEU A 44 8.28 5.45 -5.77
C LEU A 44 8.59 4.07 -6.38
N ILE A 45 9.32 3.21 -5.66
CA ILE A 45 9.75 1.90 -6.19
C ILE A 45 8.57 0.95 -6.48
N VAL A 46 7.41 1.19 -5.85
CA VAL A 46 6.17 0.44 -6.08
C VAL A 46 5.15 1.19 -6.95
N TYR A 47 5.54 2.29 -7.60
CA TYR A 47 4.63 3.21 -8.30
C TYR A 47 3.76 2.53 -9.36
N ASP A 48 4.33 1.62 -10.16
CA ASP A 48 3.61 0.92 -11.24
C ASP A 48 2.45 0.06 -10.74
N TRP A 49 2.44 -0.29 -9.45
CA TRP A 49 1.39 -1.10 -8.81
C TRP A 49 0.51 -0.29 -7.84
N LYS A 50 0.74 1.01 -7.70
CA LYS A 50 -0.12 1.89 -6.89
C LYS A 50 -1.47 2.10 -7.58
N PHE A 51 -2.53 2.27 -6.79
CA PHE A 51 -3.82 2.73 -7.30
C PHE A 51 -3.70 4.13 -7.90
N PRO A 52 -4.58 4.52 -8.85
CA PRO A 52 -4.53 5.83 -9.50
C PRO A 52 -4.52 7.02 -8.52
N SER A 53 -5.26 6.93 -7.41
CA SER A 53 -5.22 7.97 -6.36
C SER A 53 -3.85 8.06 -5.70
N GLU A 54 -3.24 6.95 -5.33
CA GLU A 54 -1.92 6.95 -4.68
C GLU A 54 -0.83 7.47 -5.63
N ARG A 55 -0.91 7.15 -6.94
CA ARG A 55 -0.01 7.72 -7.96
C ARG A 55 -0.21 9.23 -8.06
N ALA A 56 -1.46 9.69 -8.04
CA ALA A 56 -1.77 11.11 -8.04
C ALA A 56 -1.22 11.80 -6.79
N ASP A 57 -1.28 11.17 -5.62
CA ASP A 57 -0.76 11.70 -4.36
C ASP A 57 0.76 11.89 -4.44
N LEU A 58 1.49 10.89 -4.96
CA LEU A 58 2.92 11.01 -5.19
C LEU A 58 3.24 12.09 -6.24
N GLY A 59 2.44 12.19 -7.30
CA GLY A 59 2.55 13.25 -8.30
C GLY A 59 2.38 14.65 -7.68
N ARG A 60 1.42 14.82 -6.77
CA ARG A 60 1.20 16.08 -6.04
C ARG A 60 2.37 16.42 -5.14
N GLN A 61 2.93 15.44 -4.43
CA GLN A 61 4.15 15.62 -3.63
C GLN A 61 5.31 16.15 -4.48
N PHE A 62 5.58 15.52 -5.64
CA PHE A 62 6.63 15.99 -6.55
C PHE A 62 6.36 17.38 -7.10
N THR A 63 5.11 17.68 -7.46
CA THR A 63 4.70 18.99 -7.97
C THR A 63 4.93 20.07 -6.91
N TYR A 64 4.48 19.84 -5.69
CA TYR A 64 4.70 20.74 -4.55
C TYR A 64 6.20 20.99 -4.33
N LEU A 65 7.00 19.93 -4.24
CA LEU A 65 8.44 20.03 -3.97
C LEU A 65 9.21 20.74 -5.11
N GLN A 66 8.81 20.54 -6.37
CA GLN A 66 9.38 21.25 -7.52
C GLN A 66 9.03 22.74 -7.53
N ALA A 67 7.83 23.10 -7.08
CA ALA A 67 7.37 24.48 -7.07
C ALA A 67 8.07 25.34 -5.99
N LEU A 68 8.71 24.72 -5.00
CA LEU A 68 9.41 25.43 -3.93
C LEU A 68 10.72 26.09 -4.43
N PRO A 69 10.94 27.39 -4.17
CA PRO A 69 12.25 28.02 -4.30
C PRO A 69 13.31 27.29 -3.46
N ALA A 70 14.58 27.43 -3.80
CA ALA A 70 15.66 26.68 -3.15
C ALA A 70 15.72 26.87 -1.63
N SER A 71 15.52 28.10 -1.14
CA SER A 71 15.45 28.43 0.28
C SER A 71 14.24 27.77 0.97
N ALA A 72 13.08 27.79 0.32
CA ALA A 72 11.86 27.17 0.85
C ALA A 72 11.97 25.64 0.89
N LEU A 73 12.59 25.02 -0.13
CA LEU A 73 12.88 23.59 -0.13
C LEU A 73 13.82 23.21 1.01
N GLN A 74 14.90 23.99 1.20
CA GLN A 74 15.84 23.76 2.30
C GLN A 74 15.15 23.91 3.66
N ALA A 75 14.29 24.91 3.84
CA ALA A 75 13.50 25.08 5.05
C ALA A 75 12.53 23.91 5.29
N ALA A 76 11.85 23.41 4.24
CA ALA A 76 10.97 22.26 4.33
C ALA A 76 11.73 20.97 4.72
N MET A 77 12.98 20.84 4.30
CA MET A 77 13.82 19.67 4.56
C MET A 77 14.70 19.80 5.81
N ALA A 78 14.75 20.98 6.44
CA ALA A 78 15.71 21.30 7.49
C ALA A 78 15.67 20.34 8.68
N ALA A 79 14.46 20.02 9.16
CA ALA A 79 14.30 19.11 10.30
C ALA A 79 14.81 17.68 9.99
N PHE A 80 14.63 17.20 8.76
CA PHE A 80 15.19 15.92 8.32
C PHE A 80 16.72 15.98 8.17
N ALA A 81 17.24 17.10 7.66
CA ALA A 81 18.69 17.29 7.49
C ALA A 81 19.46 17.39 8.81
N GLN A 82 18.79 17.77 9.91
CA GLN A 82 19.39 17.85 11.26
C GLN A 82 19.47 16.51 11.97
N LEU A 83 18.80 15.46 11.46
CA LEU A 83 18.84 14.13 12.06
C LEU A 83 20.24 13.53 11.94
N ARG A 84 20.78 13.06 13.06
CA ARG A 84 22.09 12.40 13.11
C ARG A 84 21.94 10.96 12.66
N LEU A 85 22.54 10.63 11.51
CA LEU A 85 22.57 9.28 10.97
C LEU A 85 23.90 8.59 11.33
N PRO A 86 23.88 7.29 11.66
CA PRO A 86 25.07 6.48 11.82
C PRO A 86 25.65 6.16 10.42
N ARG A 87 26.96 5.96 10.34
CA ARG A 87 27.67 5.74 9.07
C ARG A 87 27.20 4.48 8.35
N GLU A 88 26.77 3.48 9.12
CA GLU A 88 26.24 2.21 8.63
C GLU A 88 24.97 2.44 7.78
N LEU A 89 24.09 3.36 8.19
CA LEU A 89 22.90 3.71 7.41
C LEU A 89 23.26 4.35 6.06
N GLU A 90 24.32 5.18 6.01
CA GLU A 90 24.77 5.83 4.76
C GLU A 90 25.34 4.84 3.73
N GLN A 91 25.78 3.67 4.20
CA GLN A 91 26.36 2.61 3.39
C GLN A 91 25.34 1.60 2.87
N THR A 92 24.12 1.62 3.40
CA THR A 92 23.04 0.77 2.89
C THR A 92 22.70 1.10 1.44
N ASP A 93 22.16 0.11 0.72
CA ASP A 93 21.55 0.34 -0.59
C ASP A 93 20.14 0.93 -0.43
N TRP A 94 20.06 2.15 0.11
CA TRP A 94 18.80 2.84 0.35
C TRP A 94 18.01 3.18 -0.92
N VAL A 95 18.62 3.07 -2.11
CA VAL A 95 17.93 3.25 -3.39
C VAL A 95 17.14 2.02 -3.77
N ASN A 96 17.75 0.83 -3.71
CA ASN A 96 17.07 -0.42 -4.11
C ASN A 96 16.41 -1.16 -2.94
N ALA A 97 16.74 -0.80 -1.70
CA ALA A 97 16.14 -1.33 -0.48
C ALA A 97 15.68 -0.22 0.51
N PRO A 98 14.84 0.74 0.06
CA PRO A 98 14.40 1.86 0.90
C PRO A 98 13.60 1.43 2.14
N ALA A 99 12.93 0.27 2.09
CA ALA A 99 12.21 -0.29 3.24
C ALA A 99 13.17 -0.69 4.37
N ILE A 100 14.27 -1.39 4.05
CA ILE A 100 15.29 -1.81 5.01
C ILE A 100 15.93 -0.58 5.67
N PHE A 101 16.26 0.44 4.87
CA PHE A 101 16.76 1.71 5.41
C PHE A 101 15.76 2.35 6.38
N SER A 102 14.47 2.37 6.04
CA SER A 102 13.43 2.99 6.87
C SER A 102 13.25 2.28 8.21
N GLU A 103 13.35 0.95 8.23
CA GLU A 103 13.31 0.16 9.46
C GLU A 103 14.51 0.44 10.36
N GLN A 104 15.72 0.39 9.79
CA GLN A 104 16.96 0.67 10.52
C GLN A 104 17.03 2.14 11.01
N LEU A 105 16.57 3.10 10.19
CA LEU A 105 16.43 4.49 10.59
C LEU A 105 15.48 4.62 11.78
N SER A 106 14.31 3.97 11.72
CA SER A 106 13.34 4.03 12.80
C SER A 106 13.93 3.51 14.12
N ALA A 107 14.62 2.37 14.08
CA ALA A 107 15.31 1.81 15.24
C ALA A 107 16.35 2.78 15.82
N HIS A 108 17.19 3.36 14.96
CA HIS A 108 18.20 4.34 15.38
C HIS A 108 17.59 5.61 16.00
N LEU A 109 16.51 6.14 15.41
CA LEU A 109 15.84 7.33 15.91
C LEU A 109 15.19 7.11 17.28
N TRP A 110 14.71 5.89 17.57
CA TRP A 110 14.25 5.52 18.91
C TRP A 110 15.40 5.50 19.91
N THR A 111 16.50 4.82 19.59
CA THR A 111 17.68 4.72 20.48
C THR A 111 18.31 6.08 20.76
N THR A 112 18.27 7.01 19.80
CA THR A 112 18.85 8.36 19.94
C THR A 112 17.83 9.42 20.38
N HIS A 113 16.59 9.03 20.68
CA HIS A 113 15.49 9.93 21.05
C HIS A 113 15.19 11.03 20.01
N GLN A 114 15.57 10.83 18.75
CA GLN A 114 15.29 11.75 17.63
C GLN A 114 13.93 11.45 16.95
N ILE A 115 13.21 10.41 17.37
CA ILE A 115 11.96 9.97 16.76
C ILE A 115 10.86 11.05 16.77
N GLU A 116 10.80 11.88 17.82
CA GLU A 116 9.80 12.95 17.92
C GLU A 116 10.07 14.10 16.94
N ILE A 117 11.35 14.44 16.72
CA ILE A 117 11.76 15.43 15.69
C ILE A 117 11.34 14.94 14.31
N PHE A 118 11.63 13.67 14.01
CA PHE A 118 11.26 13.04 12.75
C PHE A 118 9.73 13.04 12.55
N ARG A 119 8.96 12.64 13.56
CA ARG A 119 7.49 12.61 13.49
C ARG A 119 6.90 14.00 13.26
N ALA A 120 7.36 15.00 14.01
CA ALA A 120 6.92 16.37 13.85
C ALA A 120 7.22 16.90 12.43
N ALA A 121 8.42 16.62 11.90
CA ALA A 121 8.80 16.98 10.54
C ALA A 121 7.94 16.29 9.48
N ALA A 122 7.65 14.99 9.64
CA ALA A 122 6.79 14.23 8.73
C ALA A 122 5.35 14.76 8.72
N VAL A 123 4.78 15.06 9.89
CA VAL A 123 3.43 15.64 10.01
C VAL A 123 3.37 17.02 9.36
N ASP A 124 4.36 17.89 9.61
CA ASP A 124 4.41 19.22 8.99
C ASP A 124 4.56 19.14 7.46
N TYR A 125 5.42 18.24 6.97
CA TYR A 125 5.59 18.00 5.53
C TYR A 125 4.27 17.56 4.88
N VAL A 126 3.61 16.52 5.41
CA VAL A 126 2.34 16.02 4.86
C VAL A 126 1.28 17.12 4.89
N ARG A 127 1.17 17.87 5.99
CA ARG A 127 0.24 19.00 6.07
C ARG A 127 0.48 20.03 4.97
N LYS A 128 1.74 20.41 4.73
CA LYS A 128 2.09 21.40 3.69
C LYS A 128 1.79 20.89 2.28
N VAL A 129 2.10 19.63 1.99
CA VAL A 129 1.72 18.98 0.72
C VAL A 129 0.21 19.04 0.52
N THR A 130 -0.56 18.57 1.51
CA THR A 130 -2.03 18.52 1.43
C THR A 130 -2.63 19.92 1.26
N ALA A 131 -2.10 20.93 1.95
CA ALA A 131 -2.55 22.31 1.83
C ALA A 131 -2.23 22.93 0.45
N SER A 132 -1.17 22.47 -0.22
CA SER A 132 -0.74 23.01 -1.51
C SER A 132 -1.55 22.50 -2.71
N ALA A 133 -2.17 21.33 -2.59
CA ALA A 133 -2.88 20.69 -3.69
C ALA A 133 -4.03 19.81 -3.15
N PRO A 134 -5.24 20.38 -3.00
CA PRO A 134 -6.40 19.63 -2.54
C PRO A 134 -6.75 18.50 -3.51
N ASP A 135 -7.37 17.45 -2.99
CA ASP A 135 -7.76 16.30 -3.79
C ASP A 135 -8.74 16.71 -4.89
N PRO A 136 -8.57 16.21 -6.13
CA PRO A 136 -9.52 16.48 -7.18
C PRO A 136 -10.88 15.92 -6.77
N ALA A 137 -11.94 16.72 -6.96
CA ALA A 137 -13.29 16.28 -6.69
C ALA A 137 -13.64 15.06 -7.54
N LEU A 138 -14.02 13.97 -6.90
CA LEU A 138 -14.51 12.79 -7.61
C LEU A 138 -15.91 13.09 -8.15
N PRO A 139 -16.28 12.57 -9.35
CA PRO A 139 -17.64 12.68 -9.88
C PRO A 139 -18.70 12.14 -8.91
N THR A 140 -18.29 11.18 -8.07
CA THR A 140 -19.10 10.65 -6.99
C THR A 140 -18.23 10.00 -5.93
N HIS A 141 -18.74 9.84 -4.70
CA HIS A 141 -18.01 9.11 -3.65
C HIS A 141 -17.76 7.65 -4.04
N ARG A 142 -16.58 7.13 -3.70
CA ARG A 142 -16.27 5.71 -3.89
C ARG A 142 -17.24 4.85 -3.08
N LEU A 143 -17.66 3.73 -3.65
CA LEU A 143 -18.57 2.79 -3.02
C LEU A 143 -17.83 1.46 -2.81
N GLY A 144 -17.84 0.97 -1.56
CA GLY A 144 -17.37 -0.37 -1.24
C GLY A 144 -18.47 -1.19 -0.60
N ILE A 145 -18.66 -2.40 -1.10
CA ILE A 145 -19.64 -3.34 -0.58
C ILE A 145 -18.91 -4.62 -0.16
N ALA A 146 -19.06 -5.00 1.11
CA ALA A 146 -18.55 -6.26 1.63
C ALA A 146 -19.72 -7.18 1.97
N ILE A 147 -19.75 -8.37 1.38
CA ILE A 147 -20.72 -9.42 1.68
C ILE A 147 -20.00 -10.50 2.48
N ILE A 148 -20.47 -10.78 3.68
CA ILE A 148 -19.84 -11.72 4.61
C ILE A 148 -20.90 -12.63 5.24
N GLY A 149 -20.49 -13.84 5.63
CA GLY A 149 -21.35 -14.79 6.32
C GLY A 149 -22.14 -15.74 5.42
N GLN A 150 -21.82 -15.82 4.12
CA GLN A 150 -22.37 -16.89 3.29
C GLN A 150 -21.99 -18.26 3.88
N GLY A 151 -23.00 -19.13 4.09
CA GLY A 151 -22.82 -20.44 4.71
C GLY A 151 -22.76 -20.44 6.24
N VAL A 152 -22.84 -19.28 6.90
CA VAL A 152 -22.85 -19.22 8.37
C VAL A 152 -24.27 -19.48 8.89
N ALA A 153 -24.46 -20.60 9.60
CA ALA A 153 -25.75 -20.97 10.19
C ALA A 153 -26.12 -20.14 11.42
N ARG A 154 -25.12 -19.70 12.21
CA ARG A 154 -25.30 -18.90 13.42
C ARG A 154 -24.11 -17.97 13.62
N ASN A 155 -24.37 -16.73 14.02
CA ASN A 155 -23.33 -15.76 14.35
C ASN A 155 -23.60 -15.12 15.71
N ASP A 156 -22.74 -15.44 16.68
CA ASP A 156 -22.81 -14.90 18.04
C ASP A 156 -21.91 -13.66 18.22
N TYR A 157 -21.17 -13.28 17.17
CA TYR A 157 -20.22 -12.18 17.19
C TYR A 157 -20.82 -10.89 16.62
N ARG A 158 -20.61 -9.77 17.33
CA ARG A 158 -21.00 -8.44 16.86
C ARG A 158 -20.04 -7.94 15.79
N LEU A 159 -20.35 -8.29 14.54
CA LEU A 159 -19.64 -7.79 13.36
C LEU A 159 -19.58 -6.26 13.36
N PHE A 160 -18.44 -5.75 12.90
CA PHE A 160 -18.18 -4.32 12.71
C PHE A 160 -18.36 -3.44 13.96
N ARG A 161 -18.18 -3.98 15.18
CA ARG A 161 -18.33 -3.22 16.45
C ARG A 161 -17.66 -1.84 16.42
N LYS A 162 -16.44 -1.75 15.88
CA LYS A 162 -15.68 -0.49 15.78
C LYS A 162 -16.19 0.47 14.69
N LEU A 163 -16.87 -0.05 13.66
CA LEU A 163 -17.44 0.76 12.58
C LEU A 163 -18.90 1.15 12.83
N ARG A 164 -19.62 0.47 13.73
CA ARG A 164 -21.01 0.81 14.07
C ARG A 164 -21.23 2.30 14.40
N PRO A 165 -20.36 2.98 15.16
CA PRO A 165 -20.54 4.41 15.44
C PRO A 165 -20.42 5.32 14.20
N GLN A 166 -19.84 4.82 13.11
CA GLN A 166 -19.57 5.58 11.89
C GLN A 166 -20.62 5.35 10.79
N GLY A 167 -21.73 4.66 11.09
CA GLY A 167 -22.73 4.33 10.08
C GLY A 167 -24.09 3.95 10.66
N MET A 168 -24.95 3.46 9.76
CA MET A 168 -26.29 2.97 10.12
C MET A 168 -26.32 1.44 10.11
N TYR A 169 -26.98 0.86 11.12
CA TYR A 169 -27.11 -0.58 11.28
C TYR A 169 -28.57 -1.00 11.08
N PHE A 170 -28.80 -1.89 10.11
CA PHE A 170 -30.12 -2.42 9.79
C PHE A 170 -30.18 -3.91 10.16
N PRO A 171 -30.80 -4.29 11.31
CA PRO A 171 -30.81 -5.67 11.77
C PRO A 171 -31.86 -6.57 11.10
N GLN A 172 -32.87 -5.99 10.43
CA GLN A 172 -34.04 -6.70 9.91
C GLN A 172 -34.22 -6.47 8.41
N VAL A 173 -33.14 -6.61 7.64
CA VAL A 173 -33.19 -6.50 6.18
C VAL A 173 -33.79 -7.79 5.60
N LYS A 174 -34.81 -7.67 4.74
CA LYS A 174 -35.31 -8.78 3.93
C LYS A 174 -34.20 -9.20 2.97
N HIS A 175 -33.68 -10.41 3.14
CA HIS A 175 -32.46 -10.88 2.50
C HIS A 175 -32.70 -11.60 1.17
N THR A 176 -33.93 -12.10 0.93
CA THR A 176 -34.30 -12.78 -0.31
C THR A 176 -34.07 -11.88 -1.52
N GLY A 177 -33.19 -12.29 -2.44
CA GLY A 177 -32.82 -11.50 -3.62
C GLY A 177 -31.99 -10.23 -3.32
N GLY A 178 -31.64 -9.99 -2.05
CA GLY A 178 -31.01 -8.75 -1.62
C GLY A 178 -29.61 -8.55 -2.21
N VAL A 179 -28.84 -9.63 -2.34
CA VAL A 179 -27.50 -9.56 -2.94
C VAL A 179 -27.57 -9.19 -4.42
N GLN A 180 -28.48 -9.81 -5.18
CA GLN A 180 -28.66 -9.50 -6.61
C GLN A 180 -29.10 -8.05 -6.81
N ALA A 181 -30.06 -7.58 -6.00
CA ALA A 181 -30.51 -6.18 -6.05
C ALA A 181 -29.37 -5.20 -5.74
N LEU A 182 -28.55 -5.52 -4.74
CA LEU A 182 -27.41 -4.71 -4.34
C LEU A 182 -26.32 -4.68 -5.42
N LEU A 183 -25.99 -5.82 -6.04
CA LEU A 183 -24.99 -5.87 -7.12
C LEU A 183 -25.49 -5.17 -8.38
N ALA A 184 -26.79 -5.28 -8.69
CA ALA A 184 -27.42 -4.54 -9.78
C ALA A 184 -27.35 -3.01 -9.56
N ALA A 185 -27.60 -2.55 -8.32
CA ALA A 185 -27.47 -1.14 -7.97
C ALA A 185 -26.01 -0.65 -8.08
N ALA A 186 -25.04 -1.45 -7.60
CA ALA A 186 -23.63 -1.14 -7.73
C ALA A 186 -23.18 -1.06 -9.20
N ALA A 187 -23.64 -2.00 -10.04
CA ALA A 187 -23.37 -2.01 -11.47
C ALA A 187 -23.96 -0.80 -12.19
N ALA A 188 -25.23 -0.45 -11.90
CA ALA A 188 -25.88 0.72 -12.47
C ALA A 188 -25.13 2.01 -12.08
N ARG A 189 -24.70 2.11 -10.82
CA ARG A 189 -23.89 3.22 -10.33
C ARG A 189 -22.52 3.30 -11.01
N ALA A 190 -21.83 2.17 -11.16
CA ALA A 190 -20.54 2.10 -11.82
C ALA A 190 -20.61 2.53 -13.29
N LYS A 191 -21.69 2.17 -13.98
CA LYS A 191 -21.97 2.63 -15.33
C LYS A 191 -22.21 4.15 -15.40
N ALA A 192 -22.99 4.70 -14.45
CA ALA A 192 -23.29 6.13 -14.41
C ALA A 192 -22.08 7.00 -14.01
N HIS A 193 -21.17 6.45 -13.20
CA HIS A 193 -20.02 7.17 -12.66
C HIS A 193 -18.75 6.32 -12.80
N SER A 194 -18.28 6.16 -14.03
CA SER A 194 -17.08 5.36 -14.31
C SER A 194 -15.84 6.02 -13.74
N VAL A 195 -15.21 5.35 -12.77
CA VAL A 195 -13.95 5.76 -12.14
C VAL A 195 -13.17 4.47 -11.85
N PRO A 196 -11.90 4.36 -12.26
CA PRO A 196 -11.06 3.21 -11.94
C PRO A 196 -11.03 2.94 -10.44
N TYR A 197 -11.34 1.71 -10.03
CA TYR A 197 -11.42 1.32 -8.63
C TYR A 197 -12.35 2.21 -7.78
N GLY A 198 -13.38 2.79 -8.41
CA GLY A 198 -14.39 3.63 -7.75
C GLY A 198 -15.50 2.83 -7.07
N HIS A 199 -15.73 1.59 -7.51
CA HIS A 199 -16.81 0.73 -7.07
C HIS A 199 -16.29 -0.66 -6.78
N TRP A 200 -16.48 -1.13 -5.56
CA TRP A 200 -15.91 -2.39 -5.06
C TRP A 200 -16.98 -3.34 -4.57
N TYR A 201 -16.80 -4.61 -4.91
CA TYR A 201 -17.50 -5.75 -4.34
C TYR A 201 -16.48 -6.71 -3.73
N ILE A 202 -16.56 -6.90 -2.42
CA ILE A 202 -15.71 -7.79 -1.64
C ILE A 202 -16.57 -8.92 -1.12
N ASP A 203 -16.24 -10.15 -1.47
CA ASP A 203 -16.95 -11.35 -1.01
C ASP A 203 -16.11 -12.15 -0.01
N GLY A 204 -16.71 -12.47 1.14
CA GLY A 204 -16.10 -13.31 2.17
C GLY A 204 -16.03 -14.81 1.82
N GLY A 205 -16.75 -15.24 0.77
CA GLY A 205 -16.80 -16.59 0.25
C GLY A 205 -16.73 -16.60 -1.27
N ALA A 206 -17.73 -17.22 -1.91
CA ALA A 206 -17.80 -17.39 -3.35
C ALA A 206 -18.27 -16.10 -4.04
N ALA A 207 -17.38 -15.50 -4.84
CA ALA A 207 -17.73 -14.31 -5.60
C ALA A 207 -18.86 -14.59 -6.59
N LEU A 208 -19.86 -13.71 -6.59
CA LEU A 208 -20.84 -13.63 -7.67
C LEU A 208 -20.25 -12.92 -8.90
N ALA A 209 -20.90 -13.14 -10.04
CA ALA A 209 -20.58 -12.40 -11.26
C ALA A 209 -21.00 -10.93 -11.12
N VAL A 210 -20.10 -10.02 -11.48
CA VAL A 210 -20.35 -8.58 -11.58
C VAL A 210 -19.75 -8.08 -12.89
N PRO A 211 -20.26 -6.97 -13.46
CA PRO A 211 -19.64 -6.35 -14.63
C PRO A 211 -18.21 -5.87 -14.34
N GLU A 212 -17.38 -5.77 -15.38
CA GLU A 212 -15.98 -5.32 -15.29
C GLU A 212 -15.83 -3.91 -14.68
N SER A 213 -16.89 -3.08 -14.75
CA SER A 213 -16.92 -1.76 -14.12
C SER A 213 -16.92 -1.79 -12.59
N VAL A 214 -17.11 -2.96 -11.97
CA VAL A 214 -17.07 -3.17 -10.52
C VAL A 214 -15.85 -4.01 -10.18
N THR A 215 -14.90 -3.43 -9.44
CA THR A 215 -13.72 -4.16 -8.95
C THR A 215 -14.15 -5.22 -7.95
N ARG A 216 -13.66 -6.44 -8.11
CA ARG A 216 -14.07 -7.58 -7.28
C ARG A 216 -12.88 -8.23 -6.57
N ILE A 217 -13.05 -8.53 -5.29
CA ILE A 217 -12.18 -9.45 -4.54
C ILE A 217 -13.05 -10.52 -3.88
N SER A 218 -12.58 -11.76 -3.87
CA SER A 218 -13.20 -12.87 -3.13
C SER A 218 -12.17 -13.61 -2.31
N TYR A 219 -12.51 -13.87 -1.05
CA TYR A 219 -11.66 -14.63 -0.14
C TYR A 219 -11.54 -16.11 -0.54
N GLN A 220 -12.56 -16.68 -1.19
CA GLN A 220 -12.45 -18.02 -1.77
C GLN A 220 -11.48 -18.02 -2.96
N ALA A 221 -11.51 -17.01 -3.83
CA ALA A 221 -10.56 -16.91 -4.94
C ALA A 221 -9.10 -16.76 -4.45
N LEU A 222 -8.90 -16.18 -3.26
CA LEU A 222 -7.59 -16.08 -2.60
C LEU A 222 -7.15 -17.35 -1.85
N SER A 223 -7.92 -18.44 -1.88
CA SER A 223 -7.58 -19.70 -1.19
C SER A 223 -6.28 -20.32 -1.69
N ALA A 224 -6.12 -20.49 -3.00
CA ALA A 224 -4.92 -21.07 -3.58
C ALA A 224 -3.68 -20.18 -3.35
N PRO A 225 -3.71 -18.85 -3.59
CA PRO A 225 -2.59 -17.99 -3.27
C PRO A 225 -2.18 -18.01 -1.80
N ARG A 226 -3.15 -17.98 -0.89
CA ARG A 226 -2.91 -18.13 0.54
C ARG A 226 -2.23 -19.47 0.87
N ALA A 227 -2.70 -20.58 0.32
CA ALA A 227 -2.09 -21.89 0.55
C ALA A 227 -0.65 -21.98 0.03
N ALA A 228 -0.37 -21.36 -1.13
CA ALA A 228 0.99 -21.26 -1.67
C ALA A 228 1.93 -20.46 -0.74
N ILE A 229 1.45 -19.33 -0.22
CA ILE A 229 2.19 -18.50 0.74
C ILE A 229 2.42 -19.27 2.05
N GLN A 230 1.39 -19.91 2.61
CA GLN A 230 1.50 -20.76 3.80
C GLN A 230 2.56 -21.85 3.63
N SER A 231 2.54 -22.56 2.50
CA SER A 231 3.50 -23.63 2.21
C SER A 231 4.94 -23.10 2.15
N ARG A 232 5.15 -21.93 1.54
CA ARG A 232 6.46 -21.28 1.51
C ARG A 232 6.93 -20.86 2.91
N MET A 233 6.05 -20.25 3.71
CA MET A 233 6.36 -19.86 5.08
C MET A 233 6.72 -21.07 5.94
N GLN A 234 5.95 -22.15 5.84
CA GLN A 234 6.20 -23.40 6.58
C GLN A 234 7.58 -23.98 6.25
N LYS A 235 7.95 -24.03 4.96
CA LYS A 235 9.29 -24.49 4.54
C LYS A 235 10.43 -23.64 5.13
N THR A 236 10.22 -22.33 5.31
CA THR A 236 11.21 -21.47 5.97
C THR A 236 11.29 -21.71 7.47
N TYR A 237 10.16 -22.00 8.13
CA TYR A 237 10.14 -22.37 9.56
C TYR A 237 10.77 -23.75 9.82
N GLU A 238 10.57 -24.71 8.92
CA GLU A 238 11.12 -26.07 9.02
C GLU A 238 12.60 -26.16 8.61
N ALA A 239 13.19 -25.07 8.12
CA ALA A 239 14.62 -25.02 7.82
C ALA A 239 15.44 -25.23 9.10
N ALA A 240 16.56 -25.97 8.98
CA ALA A 240 17.43 -26.32 10.12
C ALA A 240 17.93 -25.10 10.94
N VAL A 241 17.95 -23.92 10.33
CA VAL A 241 18.17 -22.63 11.00
C VAL A 241 17.11 -21.66 10.48
N PHE A 242 16.22 -21.20 11.36
CA PHE A 242 15.28 -20.14 11.05
C PHE A 242 15.99 -18.78 11.08
N ASP A 243 15.92 -18.05 9.96
CA ASP A 243 16.42 -16.69 9.85
C ASP A 243 15.22 -15.72 9.66
N PRO A 244 14.85 -14.96 10.72
CA PRO A 244 13.76 -13.99 10.65
C PRO A 244 13.95 -12.89 9.60
N GLU A 245 15.20 -12.48 9.33
CA GLU A 245 15.50 -11.43 8.38
C GLU A 245 15.41 -11.95 6.94
N ALA A 246 15.89 -13.18 6.70
CA ALA A 246 15.68 -13.87 5.43
C ALA A 246 14.17 -14.10 5.16
N PHE A 247 13.41 -14.45 6.19
CA PHE A 247 11.96 -14.61 6.09
C PHE A 247 11.24 -13.31 5.73
N ARG A 248 11.54 -12.20 6.42
CA ARG A 248 11.01 -10.86 6.08
C ARG A 248 11.38 -10.44 4.66
N THR A 249 12.64 -10.66 4.28
CA THR A 249 13.14 -10.35 2.93
C THR A 249 12.40 -11.15 1.86
N MET A 250 12.13 -12.43 2.12
CA MET A 250 11.40 -13.31 1.23
C MET A 250 9.95 -12.85 1.04
N LEU A 251 9.24 -12.49 2.11
CA LEU A 251 7.88 -11.92 2.01
C LEU A 251 7.88 -10.57 1.27
N ALA A 252 8.82 -9.68 1.57
CA ALA A 252 8.90 -8.36 0.94
C ALA A 252 9.21 -8.43 -0.57
N ARG A 253 9.97 -9.45 -1.00
CA ARG A 253 10.35 -9.68 -2.40
C ARG A 253 9.35 -10.54 -3.19
N MET A 254 8.34 -11.09 -2.51
CA MET A 254 7.36 -11.95 -3.15
C MET A 254 6.62 -11.19 -4.25
N LYS A 255 6.50 -11.83 -5.41
CA LYS A 255 5.70 -11.32 -6.53
C LYS A 255 4.34 -12.02 -6.57
N PRO A 256 3.31 -11.43 -7.20
CA PRO A 256 2.00 -12.07 -7.32
C PRO A 256 2.08 -13.49 -7.91
N GLU A 257 2.97 -13.69 -8.90
CA GLU A 257 3.17 -14.98 -9.56
C GLU A 257 3.73 -16.05 -8.62
N ASP A 258 4.54 -15.66 -7.64
CA ASP A 258 5.06 -16.58 -6.62
C ASP A 258 3.96 -17.18 -5.75
N ALA A 259 2.85 -16.45 -5.63
CA ALA A 259 1.63 -16.89 -4.96
C ALA A 259 0.60 -17.46 -5.95
N GLY A 260 0.92 -17.62 -7.24
CA GLY A 260 -0.03 -18.13 -8.24
C GLY A 260 -1.17 -17.17 -8.58
N LEU A 261 -0.99 -15.87 -8.35
CA LEU A 261 -1.86 -14.85 -8.94
C LEU A 261 -1.45 -14.65 -10.41
N ASP A 262 -2.44 -14.43 -11.27
CA ASP A 262 -2.25 -14.39 -12.72
C ASP A 262 -1.57 -13.07 -13.17
N ALA A 263 -0.32 -13.17 -13.64
CA ALA A 263 0.47 -12.04 -14.15
C ALA A 263 -0.19 -11.27 -15.32
N GLY A 264 -1.11 -11.91 -16.07
CA GLY A 264 -1.75 -11.30 -17.25
C GLY A 264 -2.99 -10.46 -16.95
N ALA A 265 -3.44 -10.43 -15.69
CA ALA A 265 -4.63 -9.68 -15.26
C ALA A 265 -4.28 -8.26 -14.79
N ASP A 266 -5.18 -7.63 -14.03
CA ASP A 266 -4.96 -6.32 -13.40
C ASP A 266 -3.79 -6.38 -12.37
N GLU A 267 -2.60 -5.96 -12.79
CA GLU A 267 -1.37 -6.00 -11.98
C GLU A 267 -1.48 -5.23 -10.65
N VAL A 268 -2.22 -4.11 -10.63
CA VAL A 268 -2.46 -3.31 -9.43
C VAL A 268 -3.30 -4.12 -8.44
N LEU A 269 -4.38 -4.73 -8.93
CA LEU A 269 -5.26 -5.55 -8.10
C LEU A 269 -4.54 -6.80 -7.59
N ASN A 270 -3.73 -7.46 -8.43
CA ASN A 270 -2.93 -8.61 -8.03
C ASN A 270 -1.92 -8.26 -6.94
N ARG A 271 -1.21 -7.12 -7.08
CA ARG A 271 -0.28 -6.65 -6.05
C ARG A 271 -1.01 -6.34 -4.75
N PHE A 272 -2.19 -5.71 -4.83
CA PHE A 272 -3.03 -5.45 -3.65
C PHE A 272 -3.53 -6.74 -3.00
N GLN A 273 -3.93 -7.75 -3.77
CA GLN A 273 -4.34 -9.06 -3.25
C GLN A 273 -3.18 -9.78 -2.56
N LEU A 274 -1.97 -9.71 -3.12
CA LEU A 274 -0.78 -10.21 -2.46
C LEU A 274 -0.52 -9.47 -1.14
N SER A 275 -0.55 -8.13 -1.16
CA SER A 275 -0.30 -7.33 0.05
C SER A 275 -1.33 -7.59 1.15
N LEU A 276 -2.60 -7.86 0.82
CA LEU A 276 -3.59 -8.29 1.82
C LEU A 276 -3.19 -9.57 2.56
N LEU A 277 -2.44 -10.47 1.91
CA LEU A 277 -1.95 -11.70 2.50
C LEU A 277 -0.62 -11.48 3.21
N THR A 278 0.31 -10.71 2.63
CA THR A 278 1.70 -10.60 3.11
C THR A 278 1.97 -9.38 4.00
N GLU A 279 1.16 -8.32 3.92
CA GLU A 279 1.39 -7.01 4.54
C GLU A 279 0.17 -6.59 5.39
N GLY A 280 0.30 -6.67 6.73
CA GLY A 280 -0.76 -6.21 7.65
C GLY A 280 -0.58 -6.71 9.08
N SER A 281 -1.19 -6.03 10.04
CA SER A 281 -1.16 -6.35 11.48
C SER A 281 -1.97 -7.60 11.89
N GLY A 282 -2.12 -8.55 10.97
CA GLY A 282 -2.89 -9.77 11.11
C GLY A 282 -2.88 -10.55 9.82
N THR A 283 -1.68 -10.85 9.31
CA THR A 283 -1.38 -11.69 8.14
C THR A 283 -2.48 -12.74 7.95
N GLN A 284 -3.42 -12.48 7.03
CA GLN A 284 -4.60 -13.33 6.86
C GLN A 284 -4.28 -14.69 6.25
N VAL A 285 -2.99 -14.93 6.00
CA VAL A 285 -2.43 -16.21 5.66
C VAL A 285 -2.92 -17.31 6.60
N PHE A 286 -3.15 -17.04 7.89
CA PHE A 286 -3.67 -18.05 8.85
C PHE A 286 -5.18 -17.97 9.12
N ALA A 287 -5.93 -17.11 8.43
CA ALA A 287 -7.38 -17.11 8.53
C ALA A 287 -7.93 -18.31 7.76
N ALA A 288 -8.01 -19.48 8.40
CA ALA A 288 -8.68 -20.64 7.85
C ALA A 288 -10.21 -20.43 7.89
N PRO A 289 -10.99 -20.85 6.89
CA PRO A 289 -12.36 -21.25 7.17
C PRO A 289 -12.28 -22.40 8.17
N SER A 290 -12.90 -22.25 9.35
CA SER A 290 -13.15 -23.40 10.21
C SER A 290 -13.95 -24.44 9.41
N PRO A 291 -13.63 -25.74 9.54
CA PRO A 291 -14.38 -26.81 8.89
C PRO A 291 -15.87 -26.81 9.29
#